data_AF-A0A386WR13-F1
#
_entry.id   AF-A0A386WR13-F1
#
_cell.length_a   1.000
_cell.length_b   1.000
_cell.length_c   1.000
_cell.angle_alpha   90.00
_cell.angle_beta   90.00
_cell.angle_gamma   90.00
#
_symmetry.space_group_name_H-M   'P 1'
#
loop_
_entity.id
_entity.type
_entity.pdbx_description
1 polymer ?
#
loop_
_entity_poly.entity_id
_entity_poly.type
_entity_poly.pdbx_seq_one_letter_code
_entity_poly.pdbx_strand_id
1 'polypeptide(L)' 'MADQRPNYIGYCDTHRKRLYPSRKQAKQHLRQLPRNKRMREYPCDLVVGHWHIGHLPLAAVEGRLSAREVYEDRP' A
#
# COMPACT_ATOMS: atom_id res chain seq x y z
N MET A 1 -12.91 0.47 22.81
CA MET A 1 -11.82 -0.53 22.70
C MET A 1 -10.88 -0.09 21.58
N ALA A 2 -9.59 0.13 21.85
CA ALA A 2 -8.61 0.41 20.81
C ALA A 2 -8.32 -0.89 20.04
N ASP A 3 -8.54 -0.89 18.72
CA ASP A 3 -8.28 -2.01 17.82
C ASP A 3 -6.74 -2.25 17.76
N GLN A 4 -6.20 -2.99 18.72
CA GLN A 4 -4.79 -3.38 18.82
C GLN A 4 -4.44 -4.45 17.76
N ARG A 5 -4.72 -4.20 16.48
CA ARG A 5 -4.21 -5.04 15.39
C ARG A 5 -2.78 -4.58 15.07
N PRO A 6 -1.75 -5.40 15.34
CA PRO A 6 -0.34 -4.95 15.46
C PRO A 6 0.35 -4.57 14.14
N ASN A 7 -0.39 -4.45 13.04
CA ASN A 7 0.22 -4.42 11.72
C ASN A 7 0.02 -3.12 10.96
N TYR A 8 -0.78 -2.17 11.44
CA TYR A 8 -0.94 -0.86 10.81
C TYR A 8 -1.03 0.21 11.90
N ILE A 9 -0.43 1.36 11.67
CA ILE A 9 -0.34 2.44 12.67
C ILE A 9 -1.48 3.45 12.56
N GLY A 10 -2.27 3.36 11.50
CA GLY A 10 -3.44 4.20 11.31
C GLY A 10 -4.11 3.98 9.97
N TYR A 11 -5.07 4.84 9.68
CA TYR A 11 -5.76 4.91 8.40
C TYR A 11 -5.46 6.26 7.75
N CYS A 12 -5.17 6.26 6.46
CA CYS A 12 -5.05 7.47 5.67
C CYS A 12 -6.44 7.79 5.12
N ASP A 13 -7.07 8.84 5.63
CA ASP A 13 -8.40 9.29 5.20
C ASP A 13 -8.43 9.69 3.72
N THR A 14 -7.36 10.32 3.23
CA THR A 14 -7.26 10.76 1.83
C THR A 14 -7.20 9.59 0.85
N HIS A 15 -6.31 8.63 1.09
CA HIS A 15 -6.16 7.45 0.23
C HIS A 15 -7.15 6.33 0.56
N ARG A 16 -7.92 6.48 1.64
CA ARG A 16 -8.85 5.49 2.20
C ARG A 16 -8.18 4.13 2.38
N LYS A 17 -6.95 4.13 2.90
CA LYS A 17 -6.08 2.95 3.02
C LYS A 17 -5.39 2.89 4.36
N ARG A 18 -5.03 1.68 4.79
CA ARG A 18 -4.21 1.47 5.99
C ARG A 18 -2.81 2.03 5.80
N LEU A 19 -2.28 2.66 6.85
CA LEU A 19 -0.93 3.18 6.94
C LEU A 19 -0.04 2.21 7.70
N TYR A 20 1.09 1.87 7.09
CA TYR A 20 2.11 1.01 7.63
C TYR A 20 3.36 1.85 7.91
N PRO A 21 4.03 1.68 9.07
CA PRO A 21 5.18 2.51 9.47
C PRO A 21 6.46 2.17 8.69
N SER A 22 6.46 1.08 7.92
CA SER A 22 7.59 0.70 7.08
C SER A 22 7.14 -0.21 5.94
N ARG A 23 7.94 -0.22 4.86
CA ARG A 23 7.80 -1.16 3.75
C ARG A 23 7.75 -2.61 4.21
N LYS A 24 8.60 -2.96 5.19
CA LYS A 24 8.73 -4.31 5.71
C LYS A 24 7.42 -4.78 6.37
N GLN A 25 6.78 -3.93 7.17
CA GLN A 25 5.48 -4.25 7.77
C GLN A 25 4.38 -4.35 6.72
N ALA A 26 4.32 -3.42 5.77
CA ALA A 26 3.34 -3.49 4.68
C ALA A 26 3.48 -4.81 3.90
N LYS A 27 4.70 -5.22 3.58
CA LYS A 27 4.98 -6.48 2.88
C LYS A 27 4.65 -7.72 3.72
N GLN A 28 4.91 -7.69 5.02
CA GLN A 28 4.55 -8.78 5.93
C GLN A 28 3.02 -8.95 5.99
N HIS A 29 2.29 -7.84 6.13
CA HIS A 29 0.82 -7.87 6.17
C HIS A 29 0.23 -8.30 4.83
N LEU A 30 0.80 -7.84 3.71
CA LEU A 30 0.43 -8.26 2.36
C LEU A 30 0.48 -9.79 2.19
N ARG A 31 1.49 -10.45 2.76
CA ARG A 31 1.63 -11.92 2.72
C ARG A 31 0.55 -12.66 3.50
N GLN A 32 -0.05 -12.03 4.51
CA GLN A 32 -1.10 -12.61 5.34
C GLN A 32 -2.50 -12.42 4.72
N LEU A 33 -2.64 -11.61 3.66
CA LEU A 33 -3.93 -11.39 3.02
C LEU A 33 -4.30 -12.56 2.09
N PRO A 34 -5.51 -13.14 2.23
CA PRO A 34 -5.93 -14.31 1.45
C PRO A 34 -6.11 -14.01 -0.05
N ARG A 35 -6.26 -12.75 -0.43
CA ARG A 35 -6.40 -12.27 -1.83
C ARG A 35 -5.35 -11.22 -2.16
N ASN A 36 -4.08 -11.56 -1.97
CA ASN A 36 -2.95 -10.66 -2.23
C ASN A 36 -2.43 -10.67 -3.68
N LYS A 37 -2.99 -11.52 -4.56
CA LYS A 37 -2.59 -11.56 -5.97
C LYS A 37 -2.76 -10.17 -6.58
N ARG A 38 -1.67 -9.60 -7.10
CA ARG A 38 -1.56 -8.26 -7.71
C ARG A 38 -1.63 -7.07 -6.74
N MET A 39 -1.63 -7.31 -5.44
CA MET A 39 -1.43 -6.25 -4.45
C MET A 39 0.07 -6.02 -4.24
N ARG A 40 0.48 -4.76 -4.05
CA ARG A 40 1.85 -4.37 -3.68
C ARG A 40 1.86 -3.31 -2.59
N GLU A 41 2.98 -3.24 -1.89
CA GLU A 41 3.30 -2.13 -1.00
C GLU A 41 3.84 -0.93 -1.78
N TYR A 42 3.40 0.28 -1.43
CA TYR A 42 3.85 1.54 -2.04
C TYR A 42 3.89 2.66 -0.99
N PRO A 43 4.77 3.68 -1.13
CA PRO A 43 4.86 4.76 -0.16
C PRO A 43 3.58 5.62 -0.14
N CYS A 44 3.27 6.21 1.00
CA CYS A 44 2.25 7.25 1.12
C CYS A 44 2.85 8.60 0.73
N ASP A 45 2.24 9.30 -0.22
CA ASP A 45 2.73 10.62 -0.66
C ASP A 45 2.46 11.73 0.38
N LEU A 46 1.48 11.52 1.25
CA LEU A 46 1.06 12.52 2.26
C LEU A 46 1.76 12.36 3.61
N VAL A 47 2.16 11.14 3.96
CA VAL A 47 2.78 10.85 5.25
C VAL A 47 4.13 10.22 4.99
N VAL A 48 5.17 11.04 5.10
CA VAL A 48 6.55 10.63 4.83
C VAL A 48 6.93 9.44 5.71
N GLY A 49 7.62 8.46 5.11
CA GLY A 49 8.04 7.23 5.78
C GLY A 49 6.96 6.17 5.92
N HIS A 50 5.71 6.46 5.57
CA HIS A 50 4.60 5.52 5.68
C HIS A 50 4.31 4.83 4.36
N TRP A 51 3.67 3.67 4.45
CA TRP A 51 3.40 2.77 3.33
C TRP A 51 1.93 2.38 3.30
N HIS A 52 1.45 2.07 2.11
CA HIS A 52 0.12 1.53 1.83
C HIS A 52 0.24 0.15 1.18
N ILE A 53 -0.86 -0.59 1.18
CA ILE A 53 -1.03 -1.80 0.39
C ILE A 53 -2.23 -1.60 -0.53
N GLY A 54 -2.07 -1.90 -1.82
CA GLY A 54 -3.16 -1.78 -2.78
C GLY A 54 -2.93 -2.61 -4.02
N HIS A 55 -3.97 -2.78 -4.82
CA HIS A 55 -3.85 -3.38 -6.14
C HIS A 55 -3.05 -2.44 -7.04
N LEU A 56 -2.04 -2.98 -7.73
CA LEU A 56 -1.49 -2.29 -8.88
C LEU A 56 -2.53 -2.33 -10.02
N PRO A 57 -2.69 -1.24 -10.79
CA PRO A 57 -3.38 -1.29 -12.07
C PRO A 57 -2.75 -2.36 -12.96
N LEU A 58 -3.57 -3.02 -13.78
CA LEU A 58 -3.13 -4.10 -14.68
C LEU A 58 -1.93 -3.69 -15.53
N ALA A 59 -1.87 -2.44 -16.00
CA ALA A 59 -0.77 -1.92 -16.79
C ALA A 59 0.61 -2.01 -16.10
N ALA A 60 0.68 -1.82 -14.77
CA ALA A 60 1.92 -2.01 -14.00
C ALA A 60 2.21 -3.47 -13.66
N VAL A 61 1.20 -4.33 -13.66
CA VAL A 61 1.37 -5.78 -13.48
C VAL A 61 1.89 -6.42 -14.77
N GLU A 62 1.45 -5.92 -15.93
CA GLU A 62 1.87 -6.37 -17.26
C GLU A 62 3.25 -5.84 -17.69
N GLY A 63 3.93 -5.07 -16.84
CA GLY A 63 5.25 -4.51 -17.13
C GLY A 63 5.24 -3.40 -18.20
N ARG A 64 4.05 -2.92 -18.59
CA ARG A 64 3.88 -1.79 -19.52
C ARG A 64 4.11 -0.44 -18.87
N LEU A 65 3.99 -0.38 -17.54
CA LEU A 65 4.33 0.76 -16.71
C LEU A 65 5.13 0.28 -15.49
N SER A 66 6.11 1.05 -15.06
CA SER A 66 6.68 0.85 -13.74
C SER A 66 5.62 1.19 -12.69
N ALA A 67 5.70 0.53 -11.52
CA ALA A 67 4.80 0.86 -10.40
C ALA A 67 4.88 2.34 -10.02
N ARG A 68 6.00 3.02 -10.33
CA ARG A 68 6.21 4.45 -10.09
C ARG A 68 5.35 5.31 -11.00
N GLU A 69 5.35 5.03 -12.30
CA GLU A 69 4.56 5.75 -13.31
C GLU A 69 3.04 5.66 -13.06
N VAL A 70 2.57 4.54 -12.51
CA VAL A 70 1.16 4.38 -12.12
C VAL A 70 0.73 5.33 -10.99
N TYR A 71 1.63 5.66 -10.08
CA TYR A 71 1.31 6.51 -8.93
C TYR A 71 1.70 7.98 -9.16
N GLU A 72 2.64 8.28 -10.07
CA GLU A 72 2.98 9.65 -10.50
C GLU A 72 1.90 10.26 -11.42
N ASP A 73 1.12 9.47 -12.15
CA ASP A 73 0.11 9.94 -13.11
C ASP A 73 -1.30 10.17 -12.49
N ARG A 74 -1.36 10.76 -11.29
CA ARG A 74 -2.64 11.14 -10.68
C ARG A 74 -2.75 12.67 -10.62
N PRO A 75 -3.63 13.31 -11.42
CA PRO A 75 -3.87 14.76 -11.35
C PRO A 75 -4.52 15.18 -10.03
#